data_AF-A0A534JM85-F1
#
_entry.id   AF-A0A534JM85-F1
#
_cell.length_a   1.000
_cell.length_b   1.000
_cell.length_c   1.000
_cell.angle_alpha   90.00
_cell.angle_beta   90.00
_cell.angle_gamma   90.00
#
_symmetry.space_group_name_H-M   'P 1'
#
loop_
_entity.id
_entity.type
_entity.pdbx_description
1 polymer ?
#
loop_
_entity_poly.entity_id
_entity_poly.type
_entity_poly.pdbx_seq_one_letter_code
_entity_poly.pdbx_strand_id
1 'polypeptide(L)'
;MDLDRLGPVLGAAEFLGLMTVEEGDVRITDLSRKLLHANVRERKAIVRDIIDDVPVFRLITDMARKAGRPLSRQEIIEALSARVGSHQAEDLFKALVYWGRYVELVRYDSQSEQLTLRTPSK
;
A
#
# COMPACT_ATOMS: atom_id res chain seq x y z
N MET A 1 -6.10 -23.78 10.48
CA MET A 1 -5.74 -22.34 10.45
C MET A 1 -5.32 -22.00 11.87
N ASP A 2 -4.06 -21.66 12.11
CA ASP A 2 -3.60 -21.31 13.46
C ASP A 2 -4.25 -19.98 13.87
N LEU A 3 -4.91 -19.96 15.03
CA LEU A 3 -5.55 -18.77 15.60
C LEU A 3 -4.57 -17.58 15.70
N ASP A 4 -3.29 -17.85 15.98
CA ASP A 4 -2.23 -16.85 16.08
C ASP A 4 -1.99 -16.08 14.77
N ARG A 5 -2.38 -16.64 13.63
CA ARG A 5 -2.24 -15.99 12.32
C ARG A 5 -3.42 -15.05 12.01
N LEU A 6 -4.52 -15.15 12.74
CA LEU A 6 -5.70 -14.31 12.51
C LEU A 6 -5.49 -12.90 13.06
N GLY A 7 -4.88 -12.76 14.24
CA GLY A 7 -4.65 -11.45 14.88
C GLY A 7 -4.03 -10.41 13.95
N PRO A 8 -2.87 -10.68 13.32
CA PRO A 8 -2.25 -9.75 12.38
C PRO A 8 -3.11 -9.40 11.16
N VAL A 9 -3.89 -10.36 10.65
CA VAL A 9 -4.77 -10.14 9.49
C VAL A 9 -5.95 -9.25 9.87
N LEU A 10 -6.55 -9.48 11.04
CA LEU A 10 -7.64 -8.65 11.56
C LEU A 10 -7.14 -7.22 11.86
N GLY A 11 -5.96 -7.09 12.48
CA GLY A 11 -5.35 -5.79 12.74
C GLY A 11 -5.02 -5.03 11.45
N ALA A 12 -4.55 -5.72 10.40
CA ALA A 12 -4.33 -5.10 9.09
C ALA A 12 -5.65 -4.68 8.43
N ALA A 13 -6.69 -5.53 8.47
CA ALA A 13 -7.99 -5.21 7.90
C ALA A 13 -8.67 -4.04 8.62
N GLU A 14 -8.54 -3.97 9.94
CA GLU A 14 -9.00 -2.83 10.75
C GLU A 14 -8.21 -1.55 10.42
N PHE A 15 -6.87 -1.63 10.36
CA PHE A 15 -6.02 -0.50 9.96
C PHE A 15 -6.38 0.05 8.57
N LEU A 16 -6.80 -0.81 7.64
CA LEU A 16 -7.24 -0.43 6.29
C LEU A 16 -8.72 0.00 6.22
N GLY A 17 -9.43 0.06 7.34
CA GLY A 17 -10.85 0.46 7.40
C GLY A 17 -11.82 -0.57 6.81
N LEU A 18 -11.38 -1.81 6.62
CA LEU A 18 -12.18 -2.89 6.05
C LEU A 18 -13.08 -3.56 7.09
N MET A 19 -12.72 -3.49 8.36
CA MET A 19 -13.51 -4.02 9.45
C MET A 19 -13.36 -3.18 10.71
N THR A 20 -14.25 -3.41 11.67
CA THR A 20 -14.16 -2.90 13.03
C THR A 20 -14.20 -4.07 14.01
N VAL A 21 -13.48 -3.94 15.12
CA VAL A 21 -13.57 -4.87 16.26
C VAL A 21 -14.26 -4.15 17.41
N GLU A 22 -15.42 -4.64 17.83
CA GLU A 22 -16.17 -4.11 18.97
C GLU A 22 -16.41 -5.25 19.97
N GLU A 23 -15.88 -5.13 21.19
CA GLU A 23 -16.06 -6.12 22.26
C GLU A 23 -15.68 -7.58 21.88
N GLY A 24 -14.78 -7.76 20.93
CA GLY A 24 -14.37 -9.08 20.43
C GLY A 24 -15.18 -9.58 19.24
N ASP A 25 -16.24 -8.89 18.85
CA ASP A 25 -16.99 -9.13 17.63
C ASP A 25 -16.38 -8.39 16.44
N VAL A 26 -16.29 -9.08 15.32
CA VAL A 26 -15.77 -8.55 14.06
C VAL A 26 -16.92 -8.17 13.13
N ARG A 27 -16.94 -6.92 12.65
CA ARG A 27 -17.92 -6.44 11.66
C ARG A 27 -17.21 -5.88 10.43
N ILE A 28 -17.67 -6.24 9.24
CA ILE A 28 -17.17 -5.62 8.00
C ILE A 28 -17.81 -4.24 7.79
N THR A 29 -17.03 -3.30 7.25
CA THR A 29 -17.51 -1.96 6.91
C THR A 29 -18.24 -1.94 5.56
N ASP A 30 -18.92 -0.84 5.24
CA ASP A 30 -19.51 -0.63 3.91
C ASP A 30 -18.44 -0.59 2.80
N LEU A 31 -17.24 -0.10 3.13
CA LEU A 31 -16.08 -0.16 2.24
C LEU A 31 -15.74 -1.61 1.87
N SER A 32 -15.72 -2.51 2.86
CA SER A 32 -15.54 -3.94 2.61
C SER A 32 -16.66 -4.55 1.79
N ARG A 33 -17.93 -4.23 2.08
CA ARG A 33 -19.07 -4.71 1.27
C ARG A 33 -18.91 -4.29 -0.18
N LYS A 34 -18.59 -3.01 -0.43
CA LYS A 34 -18.33 -2.48 -1.76
C LYS A 34 -17.16 -3.22 -2.45
N LEU A 35 -16.06 -3.43 -1.74
CA LEU A 35 -14.90 -4.16 -2.25
C LEU A 35 -15.23 -5.61 -2.63
N LEU A 36 -16.04 -6.31 -1.82
CA LEU A 36 -16.44 -7.70 -2.06
C LEU A 36 -17.34 -7.85 -3.30
N HIS A 37 -18.17 -6.87 -3.61
CA HIS A 37 -19.05 -6.88 -4.78
C HIS A 37 -18.43 -6.23 -6.03
N ALA A 38 -17.30 -5.55 -5.89
CA ALA A 38 -16.63 -4.83 -6.97
C ALA A 38 -16.04 -5.77 -8.04
N ASN A 39 -16.10 -5.33 -9.30
CA ASN A 39 -15.32 -5.90 -10.39
C ASN A 39 -13.82 -5.50 -10.27
N VAL A 40 -12.95 -6.04 -11.13
CA VAL A 40 -11.49 -5.84 -11.03
C VAL A 40 -11.10 -4.35 -11.09
N ARG A 41 -11.75 -3.55 -11.95
CA ARG A 41 -11.45 -2.12 -12.08
C ARG A 41 -11.86 -1.37 -10.81
N GLU A 42 -13.06 -1.64 -10.32
CA GLU A 42 -13.59 -1.03 -9.09
C GLU A 42 -12.75 -1.40 -7.86
N ARG A 43 -12.30 -2.65 -7.75
CA ARG A 43 -11.40 -3.09 -6.67
C ARG A 43 -10.08 -2.31 -6.69
N LYS A 44 -9.46 -2.13 -7.86
CA LYS A 44 -8.23 -1.33 -7.99
C LYS A 44 -8.46 0.11 -7.55
N ALA A 45 -9.59 0.71 -7.90
CA ALA A 45 -9.94 2.07 -7.47
C ALA A 45 -10.11 2.16 -5.95
N ILE A 46 -10.91 1.26 -5.36
CA ILE A 46 -11.12 1.22 -3.91
C ILE A 46 -9.80 1.03 -3.16
N VAL A 47 -8.98 0.06 -3.59
CA VAL A 47 -7.68 -0.21 -2.94
C VAL A 47 -6.71 0.94 -3.17
N ARG A 48 -6.77 1.64 -4.31
CA ARG A 48 -5.98 2.85 -4.54
C ARG A 48 -6.30 3.90 -3.49
N ASP A 49 -7.58 4.19 -3.27
CA ASP A 49 -8.01 5.21 -2.31
C ASP A 49 -7.52 4.88 -0.90
N ILE A 50 -7.61 3.60 -0.48
CA ILE A 50 -7.08 3.14 0.80
C ILE A 50 -5.56 3.32 0.87
N ILE A 51 -4.85 2.91 -0.18
CA ILE A 51 -3.37 2.91 -0.21
C ILE A 51 -2.81 4.33 -0.25
N ASP A 52 -3.48 5.28 -0.90
CA ASP A 52 -3.03 6.68 -0.98
C ASP A 52 -2.92 7.31 0.41
N ASP A 53 -3.70 6.84 1.40
CA ASP A 53 -3.66 7.30 2.78
C ASP A 53 -2.60 6.60 3.65
N VAL A 54 -2.06 5.46 3.20
CA VAL A 54 -1.07 4.70 3.97
C VAL A 54 0.23 5.50 4.09
N PRO A 55 0.79 5.70 5.31
CA PRO A 55 1.91 6.62 5.54
C PRO A 55 3.17 6.38 4.69
N VAL A 56 3.45 5.13 4.33
CA VAL A 56 4.60 4.77 3.49
C VAL A 56 4.39 5.16 2.03
N PHE A 57 3.16 5.03 1.53
CA PHE A 57 2.81 5.43 0.17
C PHE A 57 2.81 6.95 0.04
N ARG A 58 2.26 7.68 1.03
CA ARG A 58 2.35 9.15 1.07
C ARG A 58 3.79 9.64 1.04
N LEU A 59 4.67 9.05 1.85
CA LEU A 59 6.09 9.41 1.84
C LEU A 59 6.71 9.28 0.45
N ILE A 60 6.57 8.13 -0.19
CA ILE A 60 7.23 7.87 -1.48
C ILE A 60 6.59 8.68 -2.60
N THR A 61 5.27 8.86 -2.60
CA THR A 61 4.60 9.71 -3.59
C THR A 61 4.97 11.17 -3.44
N ASP A 62 5.05 11.70 -2.22
CA ASP A 62 5.47 13.09 -1.98
C ASP A 62 6.95 13.30 -2.33
N MET A 63 7.82 12.34 -1.99
CA MET A 63 9.21 12.35 -2.44
C MET A 63 9.32 12.41 -3.97
N ALA A 64 8.57 11.57 -4.68
CA ALA A 64 8.61 11.54 -6.14
C ALA A 64 8.03 12.81 -6.77
N ARG A 65 6.92 13.35 -6.23
CA ARG A 65 6.34 14.64 -6.65
C ARG A 65 7.33 15.79 -6.45
N LYS A 66 7.96 15.86 -5.27
CA LYS A 66 8.94 16.91 -4.93
C LYS A 66 10.20 16.82 -5.79
N ALA A 67 10.67 15.61 -6.09
CA ALA A 67 11.83 15.41 -6.93
C ALA A 67 11.56 15.77 -8.41
N GLY A 68 10.31 15.63 -8.88
CA GLY A 68 9.94 15.89 -10.27
C GLY A 68 10.61 14.92 -11.26
N ARG A 69 11.16 13.80 -10.77
CA ARG A 69 11.89 12.79 -11.53
C ARG A 69 11.64 11.39 -10.95
N PRO A 70 12.02 10.32 -11.65
CA PRO A 70 12.03 8.99 -11.07
C PRO A 70 12.89 8.93 -9.80
N LEU A 71 12.44 8.14 -8.82
CA LEU A 71 13.22 7.79 -7.63
C LEU A 71 13.92 6.46 -7.86
N SER A 72 15.20 6.37 -7.51
CA SER A 72 15.93 5.10 -7.49
C SER A 72 15.46 4.22 -6.33
N ARG A 73 15.62 2.90 -6.48
CA ARG A 73 15.42 1.93 -5.40
C ARG A 73 16.22 2.31 -4.15
N GLN A 74 17.46 2.73 -4.31
CA GLN A 74 18.34 3.11 -3.20
C GLN A 74 17.78 4.31 -2.41
N GLU A 75 17.34 5.38 -3.09
CA GLU A 75 16.71 6.54 -2.44
C GLU A 75 15.47 6.15 -1.63
N ILE A 76 14.67 5.21 -2.16
CA ILE A 76 13.47 4.73 -1.48
C ILE A 76 13.87 3.88 -0.26
N ILE A 77 14.79 2.92 -0.41
CA ILE A 77 15.24 2.06 0.68
C ILE A 77 15.85 2.88 1.82
N GLU A 78 16.62 3.92 1.53
CA GLU A 78 17.17 4.83 2.54
C GLU A 78 16.06 5.55 3.31
N ALA A 79 15.07 6.11 2.61
CA ALA A 79 13.92 6.78 3.23
C ALA A 79 13.06 5.81 4.08
N LEU A 80 12.89 4.57 3.62
CA LEU A 80 12.18 3.53 4.39
C LEU A 80 12.99 3.12 5.62
N SER A 81 14.30 2.91 5.47
CA SER A 81 15.21 2.51 6.55
C SER A 81 15.22 3.53 7.68
N ALA A 82 15.13 4.83 7.34
CA ALA A 82 15.02 5.90 8.33
C ALA A 82 13.74 5.84 9.17
N ARG A 83 12.68 5.15 8.72
CA ARG A 83 11.41 4.99 9.44
C ARG A 83 11.24 3.67 10.14
N VAL A 84 11.64 2.57 9.51
CA VAL A 84 11.35 1.20 9.99
C VAL A 84 12.60 0.38 10.29
N GLY A 85 13.79 0.96 10.13
CA GLY A 85 15.07 0.27 10.23
C GLY A 85 15.43 -0.51 8.95
N SER A 86 16.72 -0.70 8.74
CA SER A 86 17.26 -1.34 7.53
C SER A 86 16.77 -2.77 7.32
N HIS A 87 16.52 -3.51 8.41
CA HIS A 87 16.09 -4.90 8.33
C HIS A 87 14.67 -5.07 7.74
N GLN A 88 13.81 -4.05 7.82
CA GLN A 88 12.42 -4.11 7.31
C GLN A 88 12.26 -3.37 5.98
N ALA A 89 13.17 -2.45 5.67
CA ALA A 89 13.04 -1.56 4.53
C ALA A 89 12.90 -2.30 3.19
N GLU A 90 13.62 -3.41 3.04
CA GLU A 90 13.60 -4.23 1.82
C GLU A 90 12.26 -4.92 1.58
N ASP A 91 11.69 -5.53 2.61
CA ASP A 91 10.40 -6.19 2.48
C ASP A 91 9.26 -5.17 2.34
N LEU A 92 9.38 -4.03 3.01
CA LEU A 92 8.44 -2.92 2.84
C LEU A 92 8.51 -2.32 1.42
N PHE A 93 9.71 -2.22 0.83
CA PHE A 93 9.88 -1.80 -0.55
C PHE A 93 9.20 -2.77 -1.53
N LYS A 94 9.39 -4.09 -1.35
CA LYS A 94 8.72 -5.11 -2.18
C LYS A 94 7.21 -4.99 -2.07
N ALA A 95 6.68 -4.83 -0.86
CA ALA A 95 5.24 -4.63 -0.63
C ALA A 95 4.74 -3.35 -1.32
N LEU A 96 5.48 -2.24 -1.20
CA LEU A 96 5.15 -0.97 -1.83
C LEU A 96 5.11 -1.09 -3.35
N VAL A 97 6.11 -1.72 -3.96
CA VAL A 97 6.16 -1.93 -5.41
C VAL A 97 5.01 -2.83 -5.87
N TYR A 98 4.74 -3.93 -5.16
CA TYR A 98 3.67 -4.86 -5.50
C TYR A 98 2.30 -4.16 -5.49
N TRP A 99 1.97 -3.55 -4.36
CA TRP A 99 0.67 -2.92 -4.16
C TRP A 99 0.52 -1.66 -5.01
N GLY A 100 1.55 -0.82 -5.11
CA GLY A 100 1.55 0.37 -5.94
C GLY A 100 1.39 0.07 -7.43
N ARG A 101 1.96 -1.04 -7.93
CA ARG A 101 1.73 -1.51 -9.30
C ARG A 101 0.32 -2.08 -9.49
N TYR A 102 -0.18 -2.85 -8.51
CA TYR A 102 -1.53 -3.42 -8.56
C TYR A 102 -2.61 -2.36 -8.73
N VAL A 103 -2.52 -1.27 -7.94
CA VAL A 103 -3.44 -0.15 -8.03
C VAL A 103 -3.08 0.86 -9.13
N GLU A 104 -2.00 0.61 -9.87
CA GLU A 104 -1.47 1.47 -10.94
C GLU A 104 -1.03 2.86 -10.45
N LEU A 105 -0.71 3.02 -9.16
CA LEU A 105 -0.23 4.28 -8.57
C LEU A 105 1.22 4.58 -8.98
N VAL A 106 2.03 3.53 -9.08
CA VAL A 106 3.44 3.64 -9.46
C VAL A 106 3.77 2.67 -10.60
N ARG A 107 4.79 3.03 -11.38
CA ARG A 107 5.52 2.10 -12.24
C ARG A 107 6.90 1.90 -11.62
N TYR A 108 7.33 0.64 -11.55
CA TYR A 108 8.69 0.29 -11.16
C TYR A 108 9.35 -0.51 -12.29
N ASP A 109 10.53 -0.08 -12.70
CA ASP A 109 11.35 -0.73 -13.71
C ASP A 109 12.51 -1.44 -13.03
N SER A 110 12.56 -2.77 -13.12
CA SER A 110 13.56 -3.58 -12.41
C SER A 110 14.94 -3.60 -13.06
N GLN A 111 15.07 -3.15 -14.31
CA GLN A 111 16.38 -3.07 -14.98
C GLN A 111 17.09 -1.78 -14.59
N SER A 112 16.36 -0.66 -14.60
CA SER A 112 16.88 0.65 -14.21
C SER A 112 16.77 0.93 -12.71
N GLU A 113 16.03 0.08 -11.98
CA GLU A 113 15.70 0.25 -10.55
C GLU A 113 15.04 1.60 -10.24
N GLN A 114 14.16 2.07 -11.14
CA GLN A 114 13.49 3.35 -11.00
C GLN A 114 11.99 3.21 -10.77
N LEU A 115 11.48 4.01 -9.82
CA LEU A 115 10.07 4.19 -9.53
C LEU A 115 9.60 5.54 -10.08
N THR A 116 8.46 5.51 -10.77
CA THR A 116 7.76 6.70 -11.28
C THR A 116 6.31 6.69 -10.85
N LEU A 117 5.74 7.86 -10.58
CA LEU A 117 4.31 7.98 -10.35
C LEU A 117 3.54 7.86 -11.65
N ARG A 118 2.37 7.24 -11.59
CA ARG A 118 1.43 7.24 -12.69
C ARG A 118 0.36 8.30 -12.44
N THR A 119 0.09 9.09 -13.45
CA THR A 119 -1.14 9.89 -13.48
C THR A 119 -2.33 8.93 -13.65
N PRO A 120 -3.42 9.10 -12.89
CA PRO A 120 -4.64 8.35 -13.14
C PRO A 120 -5.08 8.56 -14.59
N SER A 121 -5.21 7.48 -15.36
CA SER A 121 -5.89 7.54 -16.66
C SER A 121 -7.35 7.90 -16.38
N LYS A 122 -7.84 8.99 -16.99
CA LYS A 122 -9.26 9.35 -16.97
C LYS A 122 -10.13 8.22 -17.55
#